data_AF-A0A7W7ZK06-F1
#
_entry.id   AF-A0A7W7ZK06-F1
#
_cell.length_a   1.000
_cell.length_b   1.000
_cell.length_c   1.000
_cell.angle_alpha   90.00
_cell.angle_beta   90.00
_cell.angle_gamma   90.00
#
_symmetry.space_group_name_H-M   'P 1'
#
loop_
_entity.id
_entity.type
_entity.pdbx_description
1 polymer ?
#
loop_
_entity_poly.entity_id
_entity_poly.type
_entity_poly.pdbx_seq_one_letter_code
_entity_poly.pdbx_strand_id
1 'polypeptide(L)'
;MEYPLSITSLIETDREGHSLRSPLTCVMAEADLGPYASFGSPEFFFGKLVEVSENTIQHFKNAPEVEVLFRRARYSFEALSPTGSFKLVRRS
;
A
#
# COMPACT_ATOMS: atom_id res chain seq x y z
N MET A 1 -6.55 -4.95 -14.39
CA MET A 1 -5.52 -4.01 -14.90
C MET A 1 -4.48 -3.85 -13.81
N GLU A 2 -3.22 -3.64 -14.17
CA GLU A 2 -2.14 -3.48 -13.19
C GLU A 2 -1.86 -2.01 -12.91
N TYR A 3 -1.60 -1.71 -11.63
CA TYR A 3 -1.30 -0.37 -11.16
C TYR A 3 -0.08 -0.36 -10.25
N PRO A 4 0.82 0.63 -10.39
CA PRO A 4 1.93 0.78 -9.48
C PRO A 4 1.44 1.31 -8.12
N LEU A 5 1.92 0.69 -7.06
CA LEU A 5 1.78 1.13 -5.68
C LEU A 5 3.17 1.43 -5.11
N SER A 6 3.25 2.49 -4.30
CA SER A 6 4.47 2.90 -3.62
C SER A 6 4.27 2.75 -2.12
N ILE A 7 5.05 1.87 -1.50
CA ILE A 7 4.85 1.45 -0.11
C ILE A 7 6.02 1.91 0.75
N THR A 8 5.71 2.49 1.91
CA THR A 8 6.66 2.80 2.97
C THR A 8 6.10 2.35 4.32
N SER A 9 6.97 2.14 5.30
CA SER A 9 6.59 1.89 6.69
C SER A 9 7.33 2.83 7.63
N LEU A 10 6.86 2.99 8.85
CA LEU A 10 7.63 3.65 9.90
C LEU A 10 8.85 2.77 10.26
N ILE A 11 10.01 3.40 10.47
CA ILE A 11 11.18 2.76 11.09
C ILE A 11 11.25 3.19 12.55
N GLU A 12 11.30 4.49 12.77
CA GLU A 12 11.43 5.10 14.09
C GLU A 12 10.74 6.46 14.09
N THR A 13 10.32 6.88 15.28
CA THR A 13 9.94 8.27 15.55
C THR A 13 10.97 8.83 16.50
N ASP A 14 11.60 9.94 16.12
CA ASP A 14 12.60 10.58 16.97
C ASP A 14 11.96 11.24 18.21
N ARG A 15 12.80 11.81 19.08
CA ARG A 15 12.34 12.45 20.33
C ARG A 15 11.56 13.74 20.08
N GLU A 16 11.64 14.32 18.89
CA GLU A 16 10.93 15.53 18.48
C GLU A 16 9.60 15.20 17.77
N GLY A 17 9.32 13.91 17.54
CA GLY A 17 8.11 13.44 16.88
C GLY A 17 8.24 13.29 15.37
N HIS A 18 9.44 13.40 14.80
CA HIS A 18 9.64 13.18 13.37
C HIS A 18 9.73 11.68 13.05
N SER A 19 8.98 11.25 12.05
CA SER A 19 8.98 9.87 11.57
C SER A 19 10.06 9.63 10.52
N LEU A 20 11.03 8.78 10.82
CA LEU A 20 11.89 8.16 9.81
C LEU A 20 11.12 7.00 9.17
N ARG A 21 11.00 7.02 7.84
CA ARG A 21 10.31 5.97 7.08
C ARG A 21 11.27 5.09 6.29
N SER A 22 10.84 3.88 5.98
CA SER A 22 11.58 2.93 5.16
C SER A 22 11.89 3.51 3.78
N PRO A 23 12.91 2.95 3.09
CA PRO A 23 13.03 3.15 1.66
C PRO A 23 11.72 2.81 0.93
N LEU A 24 11.47 3.54 -0.15
CA LEU A 24 10.31 3.35 -1.01
C LEU A 24 10.37 1.97 -1.67
N THR A 25 9.32 1.16 -1.48
CA THR A 25 9.15 -0.10 -2.20
C THR A 25 8.05 0.05 -3.24
N CYS A 26 8.39 -0.12 -4.52
CA CYS A 26 7.43 -0.08 -5.62
C CYS A 26 6.96 -1.51 -5.95
N VAL A 27 5.65 -1.72 -5.99
CA VAL A 27 5.03 -3.01 -6.34
C VAL A 27 3.90 -2.80 -7.33
N MET A 28 3.57 -3.84 -8.10
CA MET A 28 2.39 -3.84 -8.97
C MET A 28 1.21 -4.47 -8.26
N ALA A 29 0.02 -3.95 -8.52
CA ALA A 29 -1.23 -4.53 -8.04
C ALA A 29 -2.22 -4.71 -9.19
N GLU A 30 -2.73 -5.92 -9.33
CA GLU A 30 -3.92 -6.19 -10.13
C GLU A 30 -5.15 -5.71 -9.37
N ALA A 31 -5.91 -4.82 -9.99
CA ALA A 31 -7.20 -4.38 -9.47
C ALA A 31 -8.19 -4.09 -10.60
N ASP A 32 -9.48 -4.20 -10.26
CA ASP A 32 -10.55 -3.57 -11.02
C ASP A 32 -10.97 -2.30 -10.27
N LEU A 33 -10.65 -1.15 -10.86
CA LEU A 33 -10.96 0.17 -10.30
C LEU A 33 -12.24 0.76 -10.90
N GLY A 34 -12.92 0.05 -11.80
CA GLY A 34 -14.13 0.51 -12.47
C GLY A 34 -13.97 1.93 -13.07
N PRO A 35 -14.80 2.90 -12.66
CA PRO A 35 -14.72 4.29 -13.14
C PRO A 35 -13.35 4.95 -12.92
N TYR A 36 -12.59 4.50 -11.91
CA TYR A 36 -11.27 5.02 -11.58
C TYR A 36 -10.14 4.31 -12.34
N ALA A 37 -10.43 3.49 -13.36
CA ALA A 37 -9.40 2.77 -14.10
C ALA A 37 -8.36 3.71 -14.73
N SER A 38 -8.78 4.87 -15.25
CA SER A 38 -7.86 5.80 -15.95
C SER A 38 -7.40 6.98 -15.09
N PHE A 39 -8.24 7.49 -14.20
CA PHE A 39 -7.93 8.68 -13.39
C PHE A 39 -8.62 8.63 -12.02
N GLY A 40 -8.21 9.54 -11.15
CA GLY A 40 -8.73 9.62 -9.78
C GLY A 40 -8.23 8.48 -8.89
N SER A 41 -8.71 8.51 -7.65
CA SER A 41 -8.32 7.63 -6.56
C SER A 41 -9.58 7.28 -5.76
N PRO A 42 -10.06 6.02 -5.79
CA PRO A 42 -11.26 5.65 -5.06
C PRO A 42 -11.03 5.69 -3.55
N GLU A 43 -12.09 5.87 -2.75
CA GLU A 43 -11.98 5.86 -1.29
C GLU A 43 -11.51 4.52 -0.73
N PHE A 44 -11.84 3.42 -1.41
CA PHE A 44 -11.25 2.11 -1.16
C PHE A 44 -11.24 1.28 -2.44
N PHE A 45 -10.39 0.26 -2.48
CA PHE A 45 -10.41 -0.75 -3.54
C PHE A 45 -9.78 -2.06 -3.09
N PHE A 46 -10.13 -3.12 -3.81
CA PHE A 46 -9.58 -4.45 -3.63
C PHE A 46 -8.60 -4.75 -4.76
N GLY A 47 -7.63 -5.61 -4.48
CA GLY A 47 -6.70 -6.06 -5.49
C GLY A 47 -5.81 -7.18 -4.98
N LYS A 48 -4.82 -7.51 -5.79
CA LYS A 48 -3.79 -8.49 -5.46
C LYS A 48 -2.42 -7.95 -5.86
N LEU A 49 -1.47 -8.02 -4.93
CA LEU A 49 -0.07 -7.72 -5.23
C LEU A 49 0.49 -8.75 -6.21
N VAL A 50 1.17 -8.28 -7.26
CA VAL A 50 1.71 -9.10 -8.37
C VAL A 50 3.23 -9.12 -8.25
N GLU A 51 3.84 -10.29 -8.48
CA GLU A 51 5.30 -10.49 -8.43
C GLU A 51 5.96 -10.11 -7.09
N VAL A 52 5.18 -10.07 -6.00
CA VAL A 52 5.67 -9.79 -4.66
C VAL A 52 5.87 -11.10 -3.90
N SER A 53 7.05 -11.29 -3.31
CA SER A 53 7.34 -12.49 -2.51
C SER A 53 6.49 -12.55 -1.23
N GLU A 54 6.18 -13.76 -0.76
CA GLU A 54 5.47 -13.95 0.51
C GLU A 54 6.17 -13.26 1.68
N ASN A 55 7.51 -13.26 1.71
CA ASN A 55 8.29 -12.59 2.75
C ASN A 55 8.04 -11.07 2.74
N THR A 56 8.01 -10.47 1.54
CA THR A 56 7.69 -9.04 1.39
C THR A 56 6.25 -8.73 1.81
N ILE A 57 5.28 -9.61 1.49
CA ILE A 57 3.89 -9.47 1.93
C ILE A 57 3.80 -9.55 3.46
N GLN A 58 4.48 -10.51 4.08
CA GLN A 58 4.54 -10.61 5.55
C GLN A 58 5.23 -9.40 6.17
N HIS A 59 6.26 -8.86 5.54
CA HIS A 59 6.90 -7.63 5.98
C HIS A 59 5.89 -6.47 5.99
N PHE A 60 5.17 -6.21 4.90
CA PHE A 60 4.14 -5.16 4.85
C PHE A 60 3.01 -5.38 5.87
N LYS A 61 2.63 -6.64 6.12
CA LYS A 61 1.56 -6.95 7.07
C LYS A 61 1.95 -6.62 8.52
N ASN A 62 3.22 -6.82 8.86
CA ASN A 62 3.71 -6.71 10.23
C ASN A 62 4.46 -5.39 10.51
N ALA A 63 4.81 -4.64 9.46
CA ALA A 63 5.50 -3.37 9.61
C ALA A 63 4.58 -2.29 10.24
N PRO A 64 5.13 -1.42 11.11
CA PRO A 64 4.35 -0.36 11.72
C PRO A 64 4.01 0.73 10.70
N GLU A 65 2.78 1.25 10.80
CA GLU A 65 2.28 2.37 10.00
C GLU A 65 2.63 2.29 8.50
N VAL A 66 2.24 1.19 7.86
CA VAL A 66 2.39 1.05 6.42
C VAL A 66 1.50 2.04 5.69
N GLU A 67 2.13 2.87 4.87
CA GLU A 67 1.50 3.81 3.96
C GLU A 67 1.68 3.33 2.52
N VAL A 68 0.57 3.30 1.78
CA VAL A 68 0.53 2.97 0.36
C VAL A 68 0.11 4.19 -0.43
N LEU A 69 1.01 4.69 -1.28
CA LEU A 69 0.74 5.77 -2.20
C LEU A 69 0.22 5.21 -3.53
N PHE A 70 -0.93 5.71 -3.96
CA PHE A 70 -1.53 5.45 -5.26
C PHE A 70 -2.11 6.74 -5.80
N ARG A 71 -1.62 7.19 -6.97
CA ARG A 71 -2.09 8.41 -7.66
C ARG A 71 -2.22 9.64 -6.76
N ARG A 72 -1.17 9.91 -5.97
CA ARG A 72 -1.08 11.03 -5.01
C ARG A 72 -2.04 10.95 -3.81
N ALA A 73 -2.81 9.88 -3.69
CA ALA A 73 -3.58 9.57 -2.49
C ALA A 73 -2.82 8.56 -1.61
N ARG A 74 -2.97 8.73 -0.30
CA ARG A 74 -2.43 7.83 0.72
C ARG A 74 -3.49 6.82 1.10
N TYR A 75 -3.06 5.58 1.31
CA TYR A 75 -3.89 4.46 1.71
C TYR A 75 -3.21 3.67 2.82
N SER A 76 -4.02 2.87 3.50
CA SER A 76 -3.54 1.80 4.36
C SER A 76 -4.20 0.49 3.99
N PHE A 77 -3.52 -0.62 4.25
CA PHE A 77 -4.15 -1.93 4.24
C PHE A 77 -5.16 -2.03 5.39
N GLU A 78 -6.45 -2.14 5.04
CA GLU A 78 -7.47 -2.61 5.99
C GLU A 78 -7.40 -4.14 6.11
N ALA A 79 -7.06 -4.81 5.00
CA ALA A 79 -6.78 -6.24 4.96
C ALA A 79 -5.61 -6.51 4.00
N LEU A 80 -4.71 -7.41 4.40
CA LEU A 80 -3.65 -7.97 3.56
C LEU A 80 -3.49 -9.46 3.89
N SER A 81 -3.86 -10.31 2.94
CA SER A 81 -3.73 -11.76 3.04
C SER A 81 -2.30 -12.23 2.74
N PRO A 82 -1.88 -13.42 3.21
CA PRO A 82 -0.56 -13.98 2.91
C PRO A 82 -0.29 -14.16 1.41
N THR A 83 -1.34 -14.32 0.60
CA THR A 83 -1.25 -14.50 -0.87
C THR A 83 -1.27 -13.18 -1.64
N GLY A 84 -1.24 -12.04 -0.94
CA GLY A 84 -1.16 -10.71 -1.54
C GLY A 84 -2.50 -10.09 -1.91
N SER A 85 -3.63 -10.79 -1.73
CA SER A 85 -4.96 -10.17 -1.86
C SER A 85 -5.18 -9.17 -0.73
N PHE A 86 -5.72 -7.99 -1.06
CA PHE A 86 -5.84 -6.88 -0.12
C PHE A 86 -7.13 -6.07 -0.26
N LYS A 87 -7.39 -5.25 0.76
CA LYS A 87 -8.28 -4.08 0.70
C LYS A 87 -7.50 -2.85 1.15
N LEU A 88 -7.43 -1.83 0.29
CA LEU A 88 -6.86 -0.53 0.61
C LEU A 88 -7.96 0.47 0.90
N VAL A 89 -7.78 1.27 1.94
CA VAL A 89 -8.68 2.36 2.33
C VAL A 89 -7.90 3.66 2.40
N ARG A 90 -8.44 4.70 1.77
CA ARG A 90 -7.82 6.01 1.67
C ARG A 90 -7.70 6.64 3.06
N ARG A 91 -6.57 7.29 3.29
CA ARG A 91 -6.33 8.13 4.48
C ARG A 91 -6.62 9.58 4.09
N SER A 92 -7.45 10.22 4.91
CA SER A 92 -7.81 11.64 4.86
C SER A 92 -6.64 12.53 5.28
#